data_AF-A0A653EBK7-F1
#
_entry.id   AF-A0A653EBK7-F1
#
_cell.length_a   1.000
_cell.length_b   1.000
_cell.length_c   1.000
_cell.angle_alpha   90.00
_cell.angle_beta   90.00
_cell.angle_gamma   90.00
#
_symmetry.space_group_name_H-M   'P 1'
#
loop_
_entity.id
_entity.type
_entity.pdbx_description
1 polymer ?
#
loop_
_entity_poly.entity_id
_entity_poly.type
_entity_poly.pdbx_seq_one_letter_code
_entity_poly.pdbx_strand_id
1 'polypeptide(L)'
;MHAGAAVVAGGRVASLTTLPPMQQPLRVDTAGLQAMVARWAASVGELSGTAAPAGLGSSCQASAAAIDAAHADVTAFTAALTARVGARATRVAEADTRYIGNETHSANVLAAIAHPVIGL
;
A
#
# COMPACT_ATOMS: atom_id res chain seq x y z
N MET A 1 74.61 -8.65 16.79
CA MET A 1 74.73 -7.42 15.96
C MET A 1 73.35 -7.20 15.35
N HIS A 2 72.38 -6.58 16.02
CA HIS A 2 72.18 -5.15 16.35
C HIS A 2 72.05 -4.20 15.14
N ALA A 3 70.98 -3.39 15.22
CA ALA A 3 70.56 -2.24 14.41
C ALA A 3 69.86 -2.54 13.07
N GLY A 4 68.75 -1.88 12.70
CA GLY A 4 68.05 -0.73 13.25
C GLY A 4 67.06 -0.18 12.21
N ALA A 5 65.97 0.43 12.69
CA ALA A 5 64.74 0.82 11.99
C ALA A 5 64.87 1.88 10.87
N ALA A 6 63.82 2.01 10.03
CA ALA A 6 62.99 3.24 9.97
C ALA A 6 61.86 3.24 8.89
N VAL A 7 60.65 3.65 9.32
CA VAL A 7 59.73 4.67 8.71
C VAL A 7 59.06 4.33 7.36
N VAL A 8 57.78 3.91 7.35
CA VAL A 8 56.51 4.69 7.20
C VAL A 8 56.26 5.32 5.82
N ALA A 9 55.34 4.72 5.07
CA ALA A 9 54.35 5.34 4.16
C ALA A 9 53.39 4.19 3.79
N GLY A 10 52.08 4.21 4.06
CA GLY A 10 51.10 5.26 3.86
C GLY A 10 49.87 4.54 3.28
N GLY A 11 48.66 4.92 3.72
CA GLY A 11 47.42 4.48 3.09
C GLY A 11 46.76 3.26 3.72
N ARG A 12 46.02 3.50 4.80
CA ARG A 12 44.78 2.76 5.07
C ARG A 12 43.95 2.84 3.80
N VAL A 13 43.81 1.74 3.06
CA VAL A 13 42.70 1.59 2.12
C VAL A 13 41.47 1.47 3.01
N ALA A 14 40.92 2.64 3.37
CA ALA A 14 39.65 2.74 4.04
C ALA A 14 38.65 1.92 3.23
N SER A 15 38.12 0.88 3.87
CA SER A 15 37.10 -0.01 3.36
C SER A 15 35.97 0.81 2.71
N LEU A 16 35.94 0.82 1.38
CA LEU A 16 34.97 1.56 0.58
C LEU A 16 33.99 0.62 -0.14
N THR A 17 33.81 -0.61 0.37
CA THR A 17 33.04 -1.63 -0.36
C THR A 17 32.11 -2.48 0.50
N THR A 18 31.68 -1.97 1.65
CA THR A 18 30.46 -2.48 2.28
C THR A 18 29.63 -1.31 2.72
N LEU A 19 28.98 -0.67 1.75
CA LEU A 19 27.70 -0.03 2.06
C LEU A 19 26.83 -1.13 2.68
N PRO A 20 26.35 -0.98 3.92
CA PRO A 20 25.31 -1.87 4.44
C PRO A 20 24.15 -1.86 3.43
N PRO A 21 23.40 -2.95 3.23
CA PRO A 21 22.29 -2.98 2.29
C PRO A 21 21.22 -1.97 2.71
N MET A 22 21.36 -0.72 2.28
CA MET A 22 20.32 0.30 2.39
C MET A 22 19.31 0.09 1.27
N GLN A 23 18.66 -1.07 1.18
CA GLN A 23 17.53 -1.27 0.24
C GLN A 23 16.39 -2.11 0.83
N GLN A 24 16.14 -1.95 2.13
CA GLN A 24 14.83 -2.24 2.72
C GLN A 24 14.05 -1.04 3.30
N PRO A 25 14.44 0.25 3.13
CA PRO A 25 13.55 1.31 3.58
C PRO A 25 12.42 1.48 2.55
N LEU A 26 11.21 1.01 2.88
CA LEU A 26 9.93 1.35 2.23
C LEU A 26 9.56 0.62 0.91
N ARG A 27 9.92 -0.66 0.72
CA ARG A 27 9.24 -1.47 -0.30
C ARG A 27 7.81 -1.76 0.17
N VAL A 28 6.82 -1.15 -0.49
CA VAL A 28 5.40 -1.46 -0.25
C VAL A 28 5.13 -2.90 -0.70
N ASP A 29 4.52 -3.70 0.18
CA ASP A 29 4.01 -5.03 -0.15
C ASP A 29 2.76 -4.89 -1.04
N THR A 30 2.98 -4.88 -2.35
CA THR A 30 1.95 -4.69 -3.37
C THR A 30 0.97 -5.88 -3.41
N ALA A 31 1.45 -7.10 -3.16
CA ALA A 31 0.61 -8.29 -3.07
C ALA A 31 -0.33 -8.22 -1.86
N GLY A 32 0.19 -7.81 -0.70
CA GLY A 32 -0.63 -7.55 0.49
C GLY A 32 -1.64 -6.44 0.28
N LEU A 33 -1.27 -5.36 -0.43
CA LEU A 33 -2.17 -4.26 -0.78
C LEU A 33 -3.35 -4.74 -1.65
N GLN A 34 -3.07 -5.54 -2.68
CA GLN A 34 -4.08 -6.10 -3.57
C GLN A 34 -5.01 -7.08 -2.86
N ALA A 35 -4.48 -7.93 -1.98
CA ALA A 35 -5.28 -8.82 -1.15
C ALA A 35 -6.23 -8.03 -0.23
N MET A 36 -5.78 -6.89 0.31
CA MET A 36 -6.61 -6.01 1.14
C MET A 36 -7.73 -5.35 0.34
N VAL A 37 -7.43 -4.88 -0.88
CA VAL A 37 -8.43 -4.33 -1.81
C VAL A 37 -9.49 -5.36 -2.17
N ALA A 38 -9.09 -6.59 -2.48
CA ALA A 38 -10.03 -7.67 -2.78
C ALA A 38 -10.97 -7.97 -1.60
N ARG A 39 -10.43 -7.97 -0.36
CA ARG A 39 -11.23 -8.16 0.85
C ARG A 39 -12.23 -7.02 1.06
N TRP A 40 -11.85 -5.77 0.83
CA TRP A 40 -12.80 -4.65 0.91
C TRP A 40 -13.90 -4.75 -0.14
N ALA A 41 -13.58 -5.16 -1.37
CA ALA A 41 -14.57 -5.39 -2.41
C ALA A 41 -15.57 -6.50 -2.03
N ALA A 42 -15.09 -7.59 -1.43
CA ALA A 42 -15.95 -8.65 -0.92
C ALA A 42 -16.90 -8.16 0.19
N SER A 43 -16.38 -7.41 1.17
CA SER A 43 -17.19 -6.84 2.25
C SER A 43 -18.25 -5.87 1.74
N VAL A 44 -17.95 -5.09 0.70
CA VAL A 44 -18.93 -4.24 0.01
C VAL A 44 -20.04 -5.07 -0.63
N GLY A 45 -19.70 -6.19 -1.26
CA GLY A 45 -20.68 -7.11 -1.86
C GLY A 45 -21.64 -7.70 -0.83
N GLU A 46 -21.10 -8.18 0.31
CA GLU A 46 -21.91 -8.72 1.40
C GLU A 46 -22.85 -7.67 2.02
N LEU A 47 -22.33 -6.47 2.22
CA LEU A 47 -23.10 -5.35 2.77
C LEU A 47 -24.17 -4.85 1.78
N SER A 48 -23.94 -4.97 0.47
CA SER A 48 -24.95 -4.64 -0.55
C SER A 48 -26.01 -5.74 -0.69
N GLY A 49 -25.68 -6.99 -0.33
CA GLY A 49 -26.58 -8.14 -0.36
C GLY A 49 -27.48 -8.29 0.87
N THR A 50 -27.28 -7.47 1.91
CA THR A 50 -28.13 -7.49 3.10
C THR A 50 -29.46 -6.77 2.83
N ALA A 51 -30.44 -7.53 2.37
CA ALA A 51 -31.82 -7.05 2.25
C ALA A 51 -32.43 -6.81 3.64
N ALA A 52 -33.15 -5.70 3.82
CA ALA A 52 -33.89 -5.44 5.05
C ALA A 52 -35.00 -6.51 5.23
N PRO A 53 -35.33 -6.91 6.48
CA PRO A 53 -36.45 -7.82 6.73
C PRO A 53 -37.75 -7.24 6.15
N ALA A 54 -38.48 -8.01 5.34
CA ALA A 54 -39.82 -7.64 4.90
C ALA A 54 -40.77 -7.64 6.10
N GLY A 55 -41.37 -6.47 6.39
CA GLY A 55 -42.07 -6.19 7.63
C GLY A 55 -43.28 -7.09 7.92
N LEU A 56 -43.30 -7.67 9.12
CA LEU A 56 -44.49 -8.22 9.78
C LEU A 56 -44.86 -7.28 10.94
N GLY A 57 -45.57 -6.19 10.65
CA GLY A 57 -46.04 -5.26 11.68
C GLY A 57 -47.13 -4.33 11.15
N SER A 58 -48.24 -4.20 11.88
CA SER A 58 -49.37 -3.36 11.49
C SER A 58 -48.94 -1.89 11.41
N SER A 59 -49.22 -1.23 10.28
CA SER A 59 -48.73 0.10 9.88
C SER A 59 -49.17 1.28 10.78
N CYS A 60 -49.95 1.02 11.84
CA CYS A 60 -50.51 2.04 12.72
C CYS A 60 -49.68 2.31 13.99
N GLN A 61 -48.54 1.63 14.20
CA GLN A 61 -47.72 1.84 15.39
C GLN A 61 -46.55 2.79 15.08
N ALA A 62 -46.41 3.87 15.85
CA ALA A 62 -45.30 4.84 15.72
C ALA A 62 -43.91 4.16 15.73
N SER A 63 -43.79 3.04 16.43
CA SER A 63 -42.58 2.21 16.45
C SER A 63 -42.24 1.59 15.09
N ALA A 64 -43.24 1.20 14.28
CA ALA A 64 -43.01 0.65 12.95
C ALA A 64 -42.45 1.72 12.00
N ALA A 65 -43.03 2.92 12.02
CA ALA A 65 -42.52 4.06 11.25
C ALA A 65 -41.09 4.48 11.68
N ALA A 66 -40.78 4.42 12.98
CA ALA A 66 -39.44 4.68 13.48
C ALA A 66 -38.41 3.61 13.05
N ILE A 67 -38.81 2.34 13.01
CA ILE A 67 -37.97 1.23 12.52
C ILE A 67 -37.71 1.37 11.03
N ASP A 68 -38.73 1.69 10.23
CA ASP A 68 -38.58 1.91 8.79
C ASP A 68 -37.65 3.09 8.48
N ALA A 69 -37.77 4.19 9.24
CA ALA A 69 -36.85 5.32 9.13
C ALA A 69 -35.41 4.93 9.51
N ALA A 70 -35.21 4.18 10.60
CA ALA A 70 -33.90 3.69 10.99
C ALA A 70 -33.28 2.75 9.94
N HIS A 71 -34.08 1.89 9.32
CA HIS A 71 -33.61 1.06 8.20
C HIS A 71 -33.18 1.91 7.00
N ALA A 72 -33.96 2.93 6.64
CA ALA A 72 -33.61 3.84 5.55
C ALA A 72 -32.27 4.55 5.82
N ASP A 73 -32.04 5.02 7.06
CA ASP A 73 -30.79 5.64 7.47
C ASP A 73 -29.60 4.67 7.40
N VAL A 74 -29.77 3.43 7.87
CA VAL A 74 -28.73 2.39 7.79
C VAL A 74 -28.40 2.04 6.33
N THR A 75 -29.41 1.95 5.46
CA THR A 75 -29.20 1.74 4.01
C THR A 75 -28.44 2.91 3.39
N ALA A 76 -28.81 4.16 3.69
CA ALA A 76 -28.14 5.35 3.17
C ALA A 76 -26.68 5.43 3.65
N PHE A 77 -26.44 5.19 4.95
CA PHE A 77 -25.11 5.14 5.54
C PHE A 77 -24.24 4.08 4.87
N THR A 78 -24.79 2.88 4.71
CA THR A 78 -24.15 1.74 4.05
C THR A 78 -23.73 2.07 2.63
N ALA A 79 -24.63 2.66 1.83
CA ALA A 79 -24.32 3.07 0.46
C ALA A 79 -23.19 4.10 0.41
N ALA A 80 -23.22 5.10 1.30
CA ALA A 80 -22.18 6.12 1.39
C ALA A 80 -20.82 5.53 1.82
N LEU A 81 -20.82 4.58 2.76
CA LEU A 81 -19.62 3.89 3.20
C LEU A 81 -19.01 3.07 2.07
N THR A 82 -19.82 2.28 1.37
CA THR A 82 -19.41 1.52 0.18
C THR A 82 -18.77 2.41 -0.87
N ALA A 83 -19.41 3.54 -1.21
CA ALA A 83 -18.86 4.48 -2.18
C ALA A 83 -17.49 5.05 -1.75
N ARG A 84 -17.36 5.42 -0.46
CA ARG A 84 -16.09 5.95 0.08
C ARG A 84 -14.97 4.91 0.07
N VAL A 85 -15.26 3.69 0.50
CA VAL A 85 -14.29 2.60 0.54
C VAL A 85 -13.88 2.20 -0.88
N GLY A 86 -14.84 2.08 -1.80
CA GLY A 86 -14.58 1.82 -3.21
C GLY A 86 -13.67 2.89 -3.85
N ALA A 87 -13.99 4.17 -3.67
CA ALA A 87 -13.17 5.26 -4.18
C ALA A 87 -11.75 5.26 -3.59
N ARG A 88 -11.60 4.88 -2.31
CA ARG A 88 -10.28 4.75 -1.69
C ARG A 88 -9.50 3.57 -2.27
N ALA A 89 -10.15 2.43 -2.48
CA ALA A 89 -9.54 1.26 -3.10
C ALA A 89 -9.02 1.58 -4.51
N THR A 90 -9.81 2.29 -5.33
CA THR A 90 -9.37 2.76 -6.66
C THR A 90 -8.12 3.64 -6.58
N ARG A 91 -8.12 4.65 -5.69
CA ARG A 91 -6.94 5.52 -5.52
C ARG A 91 -5.69 4.77 -5.07
N VAL A 92 -5.85 3.75 -4.22
CA VAL A 92 -4.76 2.90 -3.76
C VAL A 92 -4.21 2.04 -4.92
N ALA A 93 -5.08 1.45 -5.74
CA ALA A 93 -4.65 0.69 -6.92
C ALA A 93 -3.93 1.55 -7.97
N GLU A 94 -4.39 2.79 -8.18
CA GLU A 94 -3.69 3.74 -9.04
C GLU A 94 -2.32 4.13 -8.48
N ALA A 95 -2.22 4.36 -7.16
CA ALA A 95 -0.96 4.68 -6.51
C ALA A 95 0.05 3.52 -6.62
N ASP A 96 -0.43 2.28 -6.44
CA ASP A 96 0.37 1.06 -6.62
C ASP A 96 0.95 0.96 -8.04
N THR A 97 0.11 1.17 -9.05
CA THR A 97 0.53 1.17 -10.46
C THR A 97 1.59 2.25 -10.73
N ARG A 98 1.40 3.46 -10.20
CA ARG A 98 2.37 4.57 -10.33
C ARG A 98 3.69 4.24 -9.63
N TYR A 99 3.64 3.61 -8.45
CA TYR A 99 4.82 3.21 -7.70
C TYR A 99 5.65 2.17 -8.47
N ILE A 100 5.00 1.13 -9.02
CA ILE A 100 5.67 0.12 -9.84
C ILE A 100 6.33 0.77 -11.07
N GLY A 101 5.60 1.65 -11.76
CA GLY A 101 6.14 2.40 -12.90
C GLY A 101 7.38 3.23 -12.53
N ASN A 102 7.34 3.91 -11.38
CA ASN A 102 8.47 4.68 -10.87
C ASN A 102 9.69 3.79 -10.54
N GLU A 103 9.47 2.63 -9.94
CA GLU A 103 10.53 1.66 -9.64
C GLU A 103 11.20 1.13 -10.91
N THR A 104 10.41 0.77 -11.93
CA THR A 104 10.94 0.34 -13.22
C THR A 104 11.73 1.45 -13.91
N HIS A 105 11.20 2.68 -13.91
CA HIS A 105 11.89 3.83 -14.49
C HIS A 105 13.21 4.11 -13.76
N SER A 106 13.20 4.12 -12.44
CA SER A 106 14.39 4.35 -11.61
C SER A 106 15.46 3.28 -11.84
N ALA A 107 15.05 2.01 -11.94
CA ALA A 107 15.97 0.91 -12.25
C ALA A 107 16.63 1.09 -13.63
N ASN A 108 15.88 1.52 -14.64
CA ASN A 108 16.42 1.79 -15.98
C ASN A 108 17.42 2.96 -15.96
N VAL A 109 17.13 4.04 -15.23
CA VAL A 109 18.04 5.18 -15.07
C VAL A 109 19.33 4.76 -14.35
N LEU A 110 19.22 4.01 -13.26
CA LEU A 110 20.39 3.50 -12.53
C LEU A 110 21.24 2.57 -13.40
N ALA A 111 20.62 1.67 -14.17
CA ALA A 111 21.34 0.83 -15.12
C ALA A 111 22.06 1.68 -16.17
N ALA A 112 21.41 2.69 -16.75
CA ALA A 112 22.00 3.58 -17.75
C ALA A 112 23.20 4.38 -17.21
N ILE A 113 23.24 4.71 -15.91
CA ILE A 113 24.39 5.39 -15.27
C ILE A 113 25.51 4.40 -14.91
N ALA A 114 25.20 3.14 -14.60
CA ALA A 114 26.19 2.12 -14.28
C ALA A 114 27.00 1.65 -15.51
N HIS A 115 26.38 1.57 -16.69
CA HIS A 115 27.06 1.16 -17.93
C HIS A 115 28.24 2.07 -18.37
N PRO A 116 28.16 3.41 -18.27
CA PRO A 116 29.27 4.32 -18.56
C PRO A 116 30.50 4.13 -17.66
N VAL A 117 30.35 3.61 -16.43
CA VAL A 117 31.43 3.54 -15.43
C VAL A 117 32.29 2.27 -15.59
N ILE A 118 31.80 1.23 -16.26
CA ILE A 118 32.53 -0.05 -16.46
C ILE A 118 33.34 -0.05 -17.78
N GLY A 119 33.30 1.04 -18.54
CA GLY A 119 33.99 1.17 -19.82
C GLY A 119 35.12 2.21 -19.82
N LEU A 120 36.09 2.10 -18.93
CA LEU A 120 37.46 2.67 -19.07
C LEU A 120 38.49 1.78 -18.37
#